data_AF-A0A819FPU4-F1
#
_entry.id   AF-A0A819FPU4-F1
#
_cell.length_a   1.000
_cell.length_b   1.000
_cell.length_c   1.000
_cell.angle_alpha   90.00
_cell.angle_beta   90.00
_cell.angle_gamma   90.00
#
_symmetry.space_group_name_H-M   'P 1'
#
loop_
_entity.id
_entity.type
_entity.pdbx_description
1 polymer ?
#
loop_
_entity_poly.entity_id
_entity_poly.type
_entity_poly.pdbx_seq_one_letter_code
_entity_poly.pdbx_strand_id
1 'polypeptide(L)'
;MMSNSTGLLLHNAKDDDDEQSPFEEVAANISNKDDPTILCLTFRSVFIGILLTCFDSVVFQFFAYRTSPLDINIGLIILLAYMMGEFMSKVLPEKIFNITINPGAFSIKEHALITIMATSGTTTTFAIKAITVQRIYYNYPVTHVNGILFILVMHLLAFSIAGILKRYLVWPASMIWPKTLMSCCLMRILNIENQTETTETRWTMSRSKFFWLVVLFQFLWYWFPGYIFPLLSMFSFICMIAPHNIVFSQITGANGLGLGVLQFD
;
A
#
# COMPACT_ATOMS: atom_id res chain seq x y z
N MET A 1 21.78 -38.35 34.87
CA MET A 1 22.23 -37.33 33.90
C MET A 1 21.09 -36.70 33.06
N MET A 2 19.80 -36.89 33.39
CA MET A 2 18.66 -36.36 32.60
C MET A 2 17.98 -35.10 33.20
N SER A 3 18.45 -34.55 34.33
CA SER A 3 17.77 -33.42 34.99
C SER A 3 18.17 -32.03 34.48
N ASN A 4 19.32 -31.90 33.80
CA ASN A 4 19.83 -30.59 33.34
C ASN A 4 19.29 -30.16 31.97
N SER A 5 18.80 -31.09 31.12
CA SER A 5 18.24 -30.73 29.81
C SER A 5 16.86 -30.10 29.93
N THR A 6 16.02 -30.56 30.87
CA THR A 6 14.68 -30.04 31.08
C THR A 6 14.68 -28.62 31.64
N GLY A 7 15.64 -28.30 32.52
CA GLY A 7 15.81 -26.94 33.05
C GLY A 7 16.29 -25.93 31.99
N LEU A 8 17.12 -26.37 31.04
CA LEU A 8 17.63 -25.52 29.96
C LEU A 8 16.57 -25.27 28.87
N LEU A 9 15.69 -26.25 28.61
CA LEU A 9 14.52 -26.05 27.74
C LEU A 9 13.45 -25.17 28.38
N LEU A 10 13.24 -25.27 29.70
CA LEU A 10 12.33 -24.39 30.42
C LEU A 10 12.87 -22.96 30.58
N HIS A 11 14.19 -22.78 30.66
CA HIS A 11 14.80 -21.45 30.66
C HIS A 11 14.69 -20.78 29.29
N ASN A 12 15.00 -21.50 28.20
CA ASN A 12 14.84 -20.98 26.84
C ASN A 12 13.38 -20.68 26.50
N ALA A 13 12.42 -21.50 26.95
CA ALA A 13 11.00 -21.24 26.71
C ALA A 13 10.49 -20.00 27.46
N LYS A 14 11.05 -19.70 28.65
CA LYS A 14 10.70 -18.51 29.43
C LYS A 14 11.32 -17.24 28.84
N ASP A 15 12.55 -17.33 28.33
CA ASP A 15 13.23 -16.22 27.67
C ASP A 15 12.59 -15.90 26.30
N ASP A 16 12.11 -16.91 25.55
CA ASP A 16 11.36 -16.70 24.30
C ASP A 16 9.97 -16.05 24.54
N ASP A 17 9.33 -16.30 25.70
CA ASP A 17 8.06 -15.65 26.10
C ASP A 17 8.27 -14.19 26.57
N ASP A 18 9.42 -13.87 27.18
CA ASP A 18 9.76 -12.51 27.65
C ASP A 18 10.20 -11.57 26.49
N GLU A 19 10.68 -12.12 25.36
CA GLU A 19 10.98 -11.36 24.14
C GLU A 19 9.73 -11.10 23.26
N GLN A 20 8.58 -11.69 23.62
CA GLN A 20 7.36 -11.60 22.84
C GLN A 20 6.61 -10.29 23.09
N SER A 21 6.01 -9.73 22.03
CA SER A 21 5.20 -8.53 22.15
C SER A 21 4.06 -8.75 23.16
N PRO A 22 3.79 -7.80 24.07
CA PRO A 22 2.69 -7.91 25.04
C PRO A 22 1.30 -7.94 24.37
N PHE A 23 1.21 -7.54 23.10
CA PHE A 23 0.00 -7.64 22.28
C PHE A 23 0.04 -8.92 21.43
N GLU A 24 -0.97 -9.78 21.62
CA GLU A 24 -1.11 -11.06 20.91
C GLU A 24 -1.21 -10.89 19.39
N GLU A 25 -1.86 -9.83 18.90
CA GLU A 25 -2.01 -9.58 17.47
C GLU A 25 -0.67 -9.26 16.80
N VAL A 26 0.24 -8.61 17.52
CA VAL A 26 1.59 -8.30 17.04
C VAL A 26 2.45 -9.56 17.10
N ALA A 27 2.39 -10.29 18.22
CA ALA A 27 3.09 -11.54 18.47
C ALA A 27 2.77 -12.63 17.43
N ALA A 28 1.51 -12.74 17.00
CA ALA A 28 1.11 -13.71 15.99
C ALA A 28 1.60 -13.34 14.58
N ASN A 29 1.62 -12.04 14.26
CA ASN A 29 1.82 -11.56 12.90
C ASN A 29 3.25 -11.13 12.59
N ILE A 30 4.10 -10.87 13.57
CA ILE A 30 5.48 -10.39 13.39
C ILE A 30 6.45 -11.33 14.12
N SER A 31 7.59 -11.62 13.48
CA SER A 31 8.68 -12.39 14.11
C SER A 31 9.54 -11.45 14.96
N ASN A 32 9.89 -11.85 16.18
CA ASN A 32 10.81 -11.09 17.03
C ASN A 32 12.27 -11.18 16.58
N LYS A 33 12.60 -12.21 15.78
CA LYS A 33 13.95 -12.45 15.28
C LYS A 33 14.14 -11.68 13.96
N ASP A 34 15.09 -10.76 13.94
CA ASP A 34 15.57 -10.07 12.74
C ASP A 34 16.97 -10.57 12.36
N ASP A 35 17.20 -10.71 11.05
CA ASP A 35 18.52 -11.04 10.50
C ASP A 35 19.16 -9.78 9.89
N PRO A 36 20.21 -9.21 10.52
CA PRO A 36 20.83 -7.97 10.05
C PRO A 36 21.65 -8.15 8.75
N THR A 37 21.87 -9.37 8.29
CA THR A 37 22.69 -9.65 7.09
C THR A 37 21.91 -9.49 5.78
N ILE A 38 20.58 -9.50 5.84
CA ILE A 38 19.71 -9.36 4.66
C ILE A 38 19.77 -7.92 4.13
N LEU A 39 20.08 -7.78 2.84
CA LEU A 39 20.15 -6.50 2.14
C LEU A 39 18.75 -5.89 1.95
N CYS A 40 18.56 -4.64 2.39
CA CYS A 40 17.33 -3.87 2.16
C CYS A 40 17.42 -2.98 0.92
N LEU A 41 18.56 -2.31 0.76
CA LEU A 41 18.80 -1.32 -0.28
C LEU A 41 19.52 -1.98 -1.46
N THR A 42 18.74 -2.34 -2.48
CA THR A 42 19.23 -2.93 -3.72
C THR A 42 18.76 -2.08 -4.90
N PHE A 43 19.37 -2.29 -6.06
CA PHE A 43 18.95 -1.59 -7.27
C PHE A 43 17.46 -1.84 -7.57
N ARG A 44 17.00 -3.07 -7.39
CA ARG A 44 15.59 -3.44 -7.64
C ARG A 44 14.63 -2.69 -6.70
N SER A 45 14.96 -2.59 -5.40
CA SER A 45 14.05 -1.96 -4.43
C SER A 45 13.95 -0.46 -4.65
N VAL A 46 15.05 0.20 -5.00
CA VAL A 46 15.06 1.63 -5.35
C VAL A 46 14.32 1.88 -6.67
N PHE A 47 14.59 1.08 -7.70
CA PHE A 47 13.96 1.26 -9.02
C PHE A 47 12.44 1.05 -8.97
N ILE A 48 11.98 -0.06 -8.39
CA ILE A 48 10.55 -0.36 -8.24
C ILE A 48 9.89 0.67 -7.30
N GLY A 49 10.54 1.02 -6.20
CA GLY A 49 10.05 2.02 -5.26
C GLY A 49 9.82 3.38 -5.92
N ILE A 50 10.79 3.90 -6.68
CA ILE A 50 10.65 5.17 -7.41
C ILE A 50 9.54 5.08 -8.45
N LEU A 51 9.49 3.98 -9.23
CA LEU A 51 8.48 3.79 -10.27
C LEU A 51 7.07 3.82 -9.68
N LEU A 52 6.81 3.03 -8.63
CA LEU A 52 5.51 3.00 -7.96
C LEU A 52 5.17 4.33 -7.30
N THR A 53 6.13 5.00 -6.65
CA THR A 53 5.92 6.31 -6.03
C THR A 53 5.53 7.38 -7.06
N CYS A 54 6.24 7.43 -8.20
CA CYS A 54 5.94 8.37 -9.27
C CYS A 54 4.56 8.11 -9.88
N PHE A 55 4.23 6.85 -10.16
CA PHE A 55 2.93 6.47 -10.70
C PHE A 55 1.80 6.86 -9.74
N ASP A 56 1.93 6.47 -8.48
CA ASP A 56 0.94 6.73 -7.45
C ASP A 56 0.75 8.23 -7.18
N SER A 57 1.84 9.00 -7.12
CA SER A 57 1.77 10.47 -6.95
C SER A 57 1.01 11.16 -8.08
N VAL A 58 1.23 10.74 -9.33
CA VAL A 58 0.53 11.33 -10.49
C VAL A 58 -0.95 10.99 -10.44
N VAL A 59 -1.29 9.73 -10.20
CA VAL A 59 -2.67 9.27 -10.11
C VAL A 59 -3.39 9.98 -8.97
N PHE A 60 -2.82 9.95 -7.76
CA PHE A 60 -3.43 10.55 -6.59
C PHE A 60 -3.64 12.06 -6.75
N GLN A 61 -2.62 12.78 -7.25
CA GLN A 61 -2.74 14.23 -7.46
C GLN A 61 -3.77 14.60 -8.54
N PHE A 62 -3.92 13.76 -9.58
CA PHE A 62 -4.92 13.97 -10.61
C PHE A 62 -6.35 13.77 -10.08
N PHE A 63 -6.58 12.70 -9.32
CA PHE A 63 -7.90 12.41 -8.75
C PHE A 63 -8.26 13.34 -7.58
N ALA A 64 -7.30 13.96 -6.91
CA ALA A 64 -7.53 14.86 -5.79
C ALA A 64 -8.36 16.12 -6.10
N TYR A 65 -8.43 16.53 -7.37
CA TYR A 65 -9.28 17.64 -7.81
C TYR A 65 -10.66 17.21 -8.32
N ARG A 66 -10.95 15.90 -8.36
CA ARG A 66 -12.27 15.39 -8.72
C ARG A 66 -13.21 15.42 -7.53
N THR A 67 -14.50 15.54 -7.82
CA THR A 67 -15.58 15.48 -6.83
C THR A 67 -15.66 14.12 -6.13
N SER A 68 -15.28 13.05 -6.83
CA SER A 68 -15.14 11.69 -6.31
C SER A 68 -13.69 11.23 -6.54
N PRO A 69 -12.78 11.41 -5.56
CA PRO A 69 -11.41 10.96 -5.69
C PRO A 69 -11.33 9.43 -5.64
N LEU A 70 -10.37 8.86 -6.37
CA LEU A 70 -10.05 7.45 -6.31
C LEU A 70 -8.96 7.25 -5.25
N ASP A 71 -9.26 6.45 -4.24
CA ASP A 71 -8.29 6.05 -3.20
C ASP A 71 -7.71 4.66 -3.52
N ILE A 72 -6.40 4.59 -3.72
CA ILE A 72 -5.70 3.33 -3.99
C ILE A 72 -5.47 2.59 -2.67
N ASN A 73 -5.90 1.33 -2.60
CA ASN A 73 -5.69 0.50 -1.42
C ASN A 73 -4.20 0.09 -1.30
N ILE A 74 -3.62 0.26 -0.12
CA ILE A 74 -2.21 -0.10 0.17
C ILE A 74 -1.88 -1.58 -0.09
N GLY A 75 -2.86 -2.49 0.07
CA GLY A 75 -2.71 -3.91 -0.22
C GLY A 75 -2.45 -4.18 -1.71
N LEU A 76 -3.02 -3.38 -2.60
CA LEU A 76 -2.73 -3.47 -4.04
C LEU A 76 -1.28 -3.06 -4.33
N ILE A 77 -0.78 -2.02 -3.66
CA ILE A 77 0.61 -1.57 -3.79
C ILE A 77 1.57 -2.66 -3.30
N ILE A 78 1.28 -3.28 -2.15
CA ILE A 78 2.06 -4.42 -1.60
C ILE A 78 2.09 -5.58 -2.60
N LEU A 79 0.94 -5.94 -3.18
CA LEU A 79 0.87 -7.04 -4.13
C LEU A 79 1.64 -6.74 -5.42
N LEU A 80 1.49 -5.53 -5.96
CA LEU A 80 2.24 -5.09 -7.14
C LEU A 80 3.75 -5.05 -6.87
N ALA A 81 4.16 -4.52 -5.72
CA ALA A 81 5.56 -4.46 -5.29
C ALA A 81 6.18 -5.86 -5.22
N TYR A 82 5.47 -6.82 -4.65
CA TYR A 82 5.90 -8.22 -4.58
C TYR A 82 6.07 -8.83 -5.98
N MET A 83 5.06 -8.68 -6.86
CA MET A 83 5.11 -9.26 -8.20
C MET A 83 6.22 -8.65 -9.06
N MET A 84 6.39 -7.33 -9.01
CA MET A 84 7.47 -6.65 -9.70
C MET A 84 8.84 -7.05 -9.13
N GLY A 85 8.94 -7.21 -7.80
CA GLY A 85 10.15 -7.64 -7.10
C GLY A 85 10.60 -9.04 -7.50
N GLU A 86 9.67 -9.99 -7.52
CA GLU A 86 9.94 -11.39 -7.91
C GLU A 86 10.20 -11.52 -9.43
N PHE A 87 9.47 -10.77 -10.25
CA PHE A 87 9.73 -10.73 -11.69
C PHE A 87 11.14 -10.20 -11.96
N MET A 88 11.51 -9.08 -11.33
CA MET A 88 12.83 -8.49 -11.47
C MET A 88 13.91 -9.38 -10.86
N SER A 89 13.63 -10.20 -9.84
CA SER A 89 14.62 -11.16 -9.32
C SER A 89 14.93 -12.30 -10.28
N LYS A 90 13.97 -12.69 -11.13
CA LYS A 90 14.16 -13.75 -12.14
C LYS A 90 14.76 -13.23 -13.45
N VAL A 91 14.48 -11.98 -13.82
CA VAL A 91 14.90 -11.40 -15.11
C VAL A 91 16.28 -10.73 -15.03
N LEU A 92 16.65 -10.19 -13.87
CA LEU A 92 17.85 -9.36 -13.75
C LEU A 92 19.14 -10.21 -13.61
N PRO A 93 20.21 -9.90 -14.36
CA PRO A 93 21.47 -10.64 -14.25
C PRO A 93 22.15 -10.39 -12.90
N GLU A 94 22.89 -11.40 -12.41
CA GLU A 94 23.58 -11.35 -11.10
C GLU A 94 24.60 -10.22 -11.01
N LYS A 95 25.41 -10.04 -12.05
CA LYS A 95 26.47 -9.02 -12.12
C LYS A 95 26.48 -8.33 -13.47
N ILE A 96 26.63 -7.01 -13.44
CA ILE A 96 26.94 -6.19 -14.62
C ILE A 96 28.19 -5.38 -14.28
N PHE A 97 29.23 -5.46 -15.11
CA PHE A 97 30.49 -4.70 -14.94
C PHE A 97 31.08 -4.74 -13.51
N ASN A 98 31.15 -5.94 -12.90
CA ASN A 98 31.60 -6.18 -11.51
C ASN A 98 30.72 -5.63 -10.37
N ILE A 99 29.58 -4.99 -10.68
CA ILE A 99 28.59 -4.58 -9.69
C ILE A 99 27.54 -5.68 -9.57
N THR A 100 27.34 -6.21 -8.36
CA THR A 100 26.26 -7.16 -8.06
C THR A 100 24.93 -6.41 -8.04
N ILE A 101 24.14 -6.55 -9.09
CA ILE A 101 22.84 -5.87 -9.21
C ILE A 101 21.72 -6.74 -8.60
N ASN A 102 21.84 -8.06 -8.74
CA ASN A 102 20.87 -9.01 -8.21
C ASN A 102 21.56 -9.88 -7.14
N PRO A 103 21.48 -9.50 -5.85
CA PRO A 103 22.14 -10.22 -4.76
C PRO A 103 21.48 -11.55 -4.39
N GLY A 104 20.32 -11.89 -4.96
CA GLY A 104 19.61 -13.14 -4.68
C GLY A 104 18.09 -13.04 -4.78
N ALA A 105 17.40 -13.94 -4.08
CA ALA A 105 15.94 -13.97 -4.00
C ALA A 105 15.37 -12.69 -3.38
N PHE A 106 14.14 -12.36 -3.75
CA PHE A 106 13.45 -11.17 -3.24
C PHE A 106 13.22 -11.28 -1.74
N SER A 107 13.73 -10.32 -0.99
CA SER A 107 13.66 -10.31 0.47
C SER A 107 12.48 -9.50 1.01
N ILE A 108 12.01 -9.86 2.21
CA ILE A 108 10.98 -9.08 2.92
C ILE A 108 11.42 -7.64 3.21
N LYS A 109 12.73 -7.39 3.37
CA LYS A 109 13.28 -6.05 3.63
C LYS A 109 13.26 -5.17 2.39
N GLU A 110 13.60 -5.72 1.22
CA GLU A 110 13.40 -5.03 -0.06
C GLU A 110 11.92 -4.72 -0.30
N HIS A 111 11.03 -5.69 0.00
CA HIS A 111 9.58 -5.48 -0.11
C HIS A 111 9.08 -4.36 0.80
N ALA A 112 9.48 -4.37 2.07
CA ALA A 112 9.11 -3.33 3.02
C ALA A 112 9.61 -1.94 2.57
N LEU A 113 10.84 -1.84 2.05
CA LEU A 113 11.39 -0.59 1.55
C LEU A 113 10.59 -0.05 0.35
N ILE A 114 10.26 -0.90 -0.62
CA ILE A 114 9.44 -0.52 -1.78
C ILE A 114 8.07 0.00 -1.32
N THR A 115 7.41 -0.71 -0.41
CA THR A 115 6.10 -0.32 0.11
C THR A 115 6.16 1.03 0.83
N ILE A 116 7.17 1.25 1.68
CA ILE A 116 7.35 2.54 2.38
C ILE A 116 7.55 3.68 1.36
N MET A 117 8.37 3.47 0.34
CA MET A 117 8.56 4.46 -0.73
C MET A 117 7.24 4.76 -1.45
N ALA A 118 6.55 3.73 -1.95
CA ALA A 118 5.32 3.88 -2.70
C ALA A 118 4.21 4.58 -1.89
N THR A 119 4.06 4.22 -0.60
CA THR A 119 3.04 4.83 0.28
C THR A 119 3.26 6.32 0.50
N SER A 120 4.48 6.84 0.37
CA SER A 120 4.75 8.28 0.46
C SER A 120 4.10 9.09 -0.67
N GLY A 121 3.75 8.45 -1.80
CA GLY A 121 3.04 9.06 -2.93
C GLY A 121 1.52 9.16 -2.76
N THR A 122 0.93 8.39 -1.84
CA THR A 122 -0.54 8.21 -1.72
C THR A 122 -1.28 9.41 -1.11
N THR A 123 -0.63 10.56 -0.94
CA THR A 123 -1.26 11.71 -0.28
C THR A 123 -1.01 13.01 -1.04
N THR A 124 -2.07 13.80 -1.22
CA THR A 124 -1.95 15.14 -1.80
C THR A 124 -1.34 16.07 -0.77
N THR A 125 -0.25 16.72 -1.15
CA THR A 125 0.42 17.67 -0.26
C THR A 125 -0.46 18.87 0.03
N PHE A 126 -0.58 19.25 1.30
CA PHE A 126 -1.25 20.49 1.73
C PHE A 126 -0.68 21.73 1.01
N ALA A 127 0.63 21.75 0.77
CA ALA A 127 1.31 22.82 0.05
C ALA A 127 0.74 23.07 -1.35
N ILE A 128 0.39 22.01 -2.10
CA ILE A 128 -0.20 22.14 -3.44
C ILE A 128 -1.58 22.79 -3.36
N LYS A 129 -2.41 22.37 -2.39
CA LYS A 129 -3.73 22.98 -2.15
C LYS A 129 -3.61 24.48 -1.84
N ALA A 130 -2.65 24.87 -1.00
CA ALA A 130 -2.39 26.28 -0.69
C ALA A 130 -1.99 27.08 -1.93
N ILE A 131 -1.07 26.56 -2.76
CA ILE A 131 -0.68 27.20 -4.03
C ILE A 131 -1.87 27.33 -4.97
N THR A 132 -2.72 26.29 -5.07
CA THR A 132 -3.92 26.33 -5.91
C THR A 132 -4.88 27.43 -5.48
N VAL A 133 -5.16 27.57 -4.18
CA VAL A 133 -6.03 28.64 -3.65
C VAL A 133 -5.42 30.01 -3.93
N GLN A 134 -4.12 30.20 -3.70
CA GLN A 134 -3.43 31.45 -3.99
C GLN A 134 -3.52 31.84 -5.48
N ARG A 135 -3.41 30.87 -6.39
CA ARG A 135 -3.46 31.11 -7.83
C ARG A 135 -4.88 31.34 -8.34
N ILE A 136 -5.86 30.55 -7.91
CA ILE A 136 -7.24 30.59 -8.44
C ILE A 136 -8.09 31.65 -7.72
N TYR A 137 -8.04 31.71 -6.39
CA TYR A 137 -8.91 32.60 -5.61
C TYR A 137 -8.32 34.01 -5.48
N TYR A 138 -7.02 34.10 -5.15
CA TYR A 138 -6.34 35.38 -4.94
C TYR A 138 -5.69 35.95 -6.21
N ASN A 139 -5.75 35.26 -7.34
CA ASN A 139 -5.16 35.66 -8.63
C ASN A 139 -3.69 36.09 -8.55
N TYR A 140 -2.94 35.56 -7.58
CA TYR A 140 -1.54 35.89 -7.41
C TYR A 140 -0.67 34.92 -8.22
N PRO A 141 0.12 35.39 -9.21
CA PRO A 141 0.92 34.50 -10.05
C PRO A 141 2.12 33.95 -9.28
N VAL A 142 2.04 32.66 -8.94
CA VAL A 142 3.17 31.92 -8.35
C VAL A 142 4.00 31.29 -9.48
N THR A 143 5.29 31.64 -9.57
CA THR A 143 6.21 30.99 -10.50
C THR A 143 6.40 29.51 -10.14
N HIS A 144 6.55 28.64 -11.14
CA HIS A 144 6.71 27.20 -10.93
C HIS A 144 7.88 26.84 -10.01
N VAL A 145 9.02 27.54 -10.13
CA VAL A 145 10.21 27.32 -9.28
C VAL A 145 9.88 27.55 -7.81
N ASN A 146 9.25 28.69 -7.48
CA ASN A 146 8.84 28.99 -6.09
C ASN A 146 7.82 27.97 -5.57
N GLY A 147 6.91 27.48 -6.42
CA GLY A 147 5.97 26.42 -6.05
C GLY A 147 6.69 25.11 -5.70
N ILE A 148 7.64 24.66 -6.51
CA ILE A 148 8.42 23.44 -6.27
C ILE A 148 9.27 23.59 -5.00
N LEU A 149 9.96 24.72 -4.83
CA LEU A 149 10.76 24.99 -3.63
C LEU A 149 9.90 25.01 -2.36
N PHE A 150 8.72 25.63 -2.42
CA PHE A 150 7.79 25.64 -1.29
C PHE A 150 7.33 24.23 -0.92
N ILE A 151 6.97 23.40 -1.91
CA ILE A 151 6.59 22.00 -1.68
C ILE A 151 7.76 21.22 -1.08
N LEU A 152 8.98 21.41 -1.58
CA LEU A 152 10.17 20.72 -1.11
C LEU A 152 10.47 21.08 0.36
N VAL A 153 10.42 22.37 0.72
CA VAL A 153 10.63 22.82 2.10
C VAL A 153 9.58 22.22 3.04
N MET A 154 8.31 22.19 2.64
CA MET A 154 7.23 21.62 3.46
C MET A 154 7.43 20.12 3.71
N HIS A 155 7.91 19.37 2.73
CA HIS A 155 8.21 17.94 2.90
C HIS A 155 9.45 17.71 3.77
N LEU A 156 10.54 18.47 3.57
CA LEU A 156 11.73 18.35 4.41
C LEU A 156 11.42 18.67 5.88
N LEU A 157 10.57 19.67 6.12
CA LEU A 157 10.11 20.01 7.47
C LEU A 157 9.28 18.87 8.08
N ALA A 158 8.36 18.27 7.31
CA ALA A 158 7.56 17.13 7.76
C ALA A 158 8.42 15.91 8.12
N PHE A 159 9.37 15.54 7.26
CA PHE A 159 10.29 14.41 7.54
C PHE A 159 11.21 14.69 8.72
N SER A 160 11.62 15.95 8.91
CA SER A 160 12.43 16.36 10.08
C SER A 160 11.67 16.15 11.39
N ILE A 161 10.41 16.59 11.45
CA ILE A 161 9.55 16.42 12.63
C ILE A 161 9.27 14.92 12.87
N ALA A 162 8.97 14.16 11.81
CA ALA A 162 8.77 12.71 11.91
C ALA A 162 10.00 11.99 12.49
N GLY A 163 11.22 12.40 12.09
CA GLY A 163 12.47 11.87 12.63
C GLY A 163 12.63 12.09 14.13
N ILE A 164 12.30 13.29 14.63
CA ILE A 164 12.34 13.62 16.07
C ILE A 164 11.31 12.80 16.85
N LEU A 165 10.09 12.68 16.30
CA LEU A 165 8.98 11.98 16.92
C LEU A 165 9.14 10.45 16.93
N LYS A 166 9.97 9.87 16.05
CA LYS A 166 10.23 8.42 16.00
C LYS A 166 10.60 7.82 17.37
N ARG A 167 11.41 8.53 18.16
CA ARG A 167 11.82 8.08 19.51
C ARG A 167 10.63 7.89 20.46
N TYR A 168 9.58 8.68 20.30
CA TYR A 168 8.41 8.68 21.17
C TYR A 168 7.25 7.86 20.60
N LEU A 169 7.14 7.75 19.27
CA LEU A 169 6.00 7.08 18.62
C LEU A 169 6.30 5.65 18.12
N VAL A 170 7.57 5.27 17.99
CA VAL A 170 7.95 3.98 17.37
C VAL A 170 8.73 3.07 18.31
N TRP A 171 9.65 3.60 19.11
CA TRP A 171 10.46 2.75 20.01
C TRP A 171 9.74 2.20 21.25
N PRO A 172 8.73 2.88 21.85
CA PRO A 172 8.00 2.30 22.96
C PRO A 172 7.17 1.09 22.51
N ALA A 173 7.39 -0.08 23.12
CA ALA A 173 6.67 -1.32 22.82
C ALA A 173 5.16 -1.24 23.10
N SER A 174 4.73 -0.27 23.92
CA SER A 174 3.31 -0.02 24.21
C SER A 174 2.55 0.67 23.07
N MET A 175 3.24 1.18 22.03
CA MET A 175 2.58 1.88 20.93
C MET A 175 2.33 0.95 19.74
N ILE A 176 1.06 0.61 19.52
CA ILE A 176 0.60 -0.22 18.41
C ILE A 176 -0.02 0.62 17.28
N TRP A 177 0.28 0.25 16.03
CA TRP A 177 -0.24 0.91 14.82
C TRP A 177 -1.03 -0.09 13.96
N PRO A 178 -2.34 -0.31 14.23
CA PRO A 178 -3.12 -1.37 13.58
C PRO A 178 -3.16 -1.29 12.05
N LYS A 179 -3.20 -0.07 11.50
CA LYS A 179 -3.18 0.15 10.04
C LYS A 179 -1.88 -0.39 9.41
N THR A 180 -0.75 -0.13 10.06
CA THR A 180 0.57 -0.61 9.60
C THR A 180 0.74 -2.11 9.87
N LEU A 181 0.17 -2.63 10.96
CA LEU A 181 0.20 -4.05 11.30
C LEU A 181 -0.41 -4.92 10.19
N MET A 182 -1.55 -4.47 9.62
CA MET A 182 -2.19 -5.16 8.49
C MET A 182 -1.27 -5.27 7.27
N SER A 183 -0.59 -4.17 6.94
CA SER A 183 0.39 -4.14 5.83
C SER A 183 1.57 -5.07 6.08
N CYS A 184 2.09 -5.10 7.32
CA CYS A 184 3.17 -6.01 7.71
C CYS A 184 2.77 -7.48 7.63
N CYS A 185 1.56 -7.82 8.09
CA CYS A 185 1.00 -9.17 8.00
C CYS A 185 0.93 -9.64 6.54
N LEU A 186 0.37 -8.80 5.65
CA LEU A 186 0.27 -9.12 4.23
C LEU A 186 1.63 -9.35 3.58
N MET A 187 2.60 -8.46 3.83
CA MET A 187 3.97 -8.62 3.32
C MET A 187 4.63 -9.90 3.84
N ARG A 188 4.39 -10.27 5.09
CA ARG A 188 4.92 -11.50 5.69
C ARG A 188 4.31 -12.75 5.06
N ILE A 189 2.99 -12.81 4.91
CA ILE A 189 2.29 -13.94 4.27
C ILE A 189 2.80 -14.16 2.84
N LEU A 190 2.95 -13.09 2.06
CA LEU A 190 3.44 -13.19 0.68
C LEU A 190 4.89 -13.69 0.60
N ASN A 191 5.75 -13.30 1.54
CA ASN A 191 7.17 -13.69 1.51
C ASN A 191 7.46 -15.07 2.13
N ILE A 192 6.73 -15.48 3.19
CA ILE A 192 6.91 -16.80 3.82
C ILE A 192 6.55 -17.90 2.83
N GLU A 193 5.48 -17.72 2.06
CA GLU A 193 4.97 -18.82 1.24
C GLU A 193 5.86 -19.14 0.03
N ASN A 194 6.68 -18.18 -0.43
CA ASN A 194 7.72 -18.44 -1.43
C ASN A 194 8.85 -19.34 -0.90
N GLN A 195 9.05 -19.41 0.43
CA GLN A 195 10.04 -20.31 1.03
C GLN A 195 9.47 -21.73 1.26
N THR A 196 8.13 -21.87 1.26
CA THR A 196 7.43 -23.12 1.58
C THR A 196 6.68 -23.70 0.37
N GLU A 197 7.24 -23.58 -0.84
CA GLU A 197 6.68 -24.17 -2.07
C GLU A 197 6.54 -25.72 -2.03
N THR A 198 6.88 -26.39 -0.92
CA THR A 198 6.79 -27.86 -0.76
C THR A 198 5.56 -28.35 0.00
N THR A 199 4.60 -27.50 0.37
CA THR A 199 3.41 -27.96 1.12
C THR A 199 2.21 -28.07 0.20
N GLU A 200 1.79 -29.30 -0.06
CA GLU A 200 0.68 -29.67 -0.94
C GLU A 200 -0.61 -28.92 -0.59
N THR A 201 -0.96 -27.91 -1.39
CA THR A 201 -2.29 -27.30 -1.37
C THR A 201 -3.05 -27.68 -2.64
N ARG A 202 -4.34 -27.99 -2.48
CA ARG A 202 -5.25 -28.56 -3.49
C ARG A 202 -5.50 -27.69 -4.73
N TRP A 203 -4.95 -26.47 -4.77
CA TRP A 203 -5.14 -25.50 -5.84
C TRP A 203 -3.83 -25.24 -6.57
N THR A 204 -3.76 -25.67 -7.84
CA THR A 204 -2.53 -25.65 -8.67
C THR A 204 -2.27 -24.31 -9.38
N MET A 205 -3.08 -23.28 -9.13
CA MET A 205 -2.92 -21.99 -9.80
C MET A 205 -1.86 -21.14 -9.08
N SER A 206 -0.76 -20.83 -9.77
CA SER A 206 0.24 -19.87 -9.28
C SER A 206 -0.44 -18.52 -8.94
N ARG A 207 -0.14 -17.96 -7.77
CA ARG A 207 -0.76 -16.74 -7.21
C ARG A 207 -0.68 -15.54 -8.16
N SER A 208 0.43 -15.42 -8.87
CA SER A 208 0.63 -14.40 -9.90
C SER A 208 -0.38 -14.53 -11.06
N LYS A 209 -0.79 -15.74 -11.43
CA LYS A 209 -1.84 -15.97 -12.44
C LYS A 209 -3.23 -15.62 -11.90
N PHE A 210 -3.50 -15.98 -10.64
CA PHE A 210 -4.77 -15.61 -9.98
C PHE A 210 -4.92 -14.09 -9.89
N PHE A 211 -3.86 -13.36 -9.51
CA PHE A 211 -3.89 -11.90 -9.51
C PHE A 211 -4.19 -11.32 -10.88
N TRP A 212 -3.46 -11.74 -11.93
CA TRP A 212 -3.70 -11.22 -13.28
C TRP A 212 -5.12 -11.53 -13.77
N LEU A 213 -5.68 -12.68 -13.38
CA LEU A 213 -7.08 -13.02 -13.66
C LEU A 213 -8.04 -12.09 -12.92
N VAL A 214 -7.82 -11.80 -11.64
CA VAL A 214 -8.64 -10.86 -10.85
C VAL A 214 -8.51 -9.43 -11.39
N VAL A 215 -7.31 -8.99 -11.77
CA VAL A 215 -7.08 -7.68 -12.39
C VAL A 215 -7.80 -7.58 -13.73
N LEU A 216 -7.71 -8.60 -14.58
CA LEU A 216 -8.45 -8.64 -15.85
C LEU A 216 -9.96 -8.65 -15.61
N PHE A 217 -10.43 -9.42 -14.64
CA PHE A 217 -11.84 -9.46 -14.29
C PHE A 217 -12.33 -8.11 -13.79
N GLN A 218 -11.59 -7.46 -12.88
CA GLN A 218 -11.89 -6.13 -12.38
C GLN A 218 -11.86 -5.10 -13.51
N PHE A 219 -10.85 -5.14 -14.38
CA PHE A 219 -10.76 -4.26 -15.53
C PHE A 219 -11.98 -4.42 -16.45
N LEU A 220 -12.37 -5.65 -16.77
CA LEU A 220 -13.55 -5.93 -17.58
C LEU A 220 -14.85 -5.50 -16.88
N TRP A 221 -14.93 -5.72 -15.56
CA TRP A 221 -16.09 -5.36 -14.74
C TRP A 221 -16.28 -3.85 -14.64
N TYR A 222 -15.22 -3.05 -14.56
CA TYR A 222 -15.32 -1.58 -14.58
C TYR A 222 -15.50 -1.03 -16.00
N TRP A 223 -14.84 -1.63 -16.99
CA TRP A 223 -14.93 -1.21 -18.39
C TRP A 223 -16.33 -1.41 -18.98
N PHE A 224 -17.01 -2.50 -18.60
CA PHE A 224 -18.33 -2.84 -19.11
C PHE A 224 -19.43 -1.82 -18.78
N PRO A 225 -19.74 -1.49 -17.51
CA PRO A 225 -20.70 -0.44 -17.15
C PRO A 225 -20.17 0.95 -17.52
N GLY A 226 -18.87 1.20 -17.46
CA GLY A 226 -18.29 2.51 -17.76
C GLY A 226 -18.36 2.92 -19.24
N TYR A 227 -18.26 1.95 -20.18
CA TYR A 227 -18.17 2.26 -21.62
C TYR A 227 -19.32 1.68 -22.46
N ILE A 228 -19.82 0.48 -22.14
CA ILE A 228 -20.81 -0.22 -22.98
C ILE A 228 -22.24 0.10 -22.54
N PHE A 229 -22.50 0.20 -21.22
CA PHE A 229 -23.83 0.52 -20.70
C PHE A 229 -23.79 1.43 -19.46
N PRO A 230 -23.58 2.75 -19.64
CA PRO A 230 -23.48 3.73 -18.54
C PRO A 230 -24.70 3.79 -17.63
N LEU A 231 -25.87 3.38 -18.14
CA LEU A 231 -27.12 3.32 -17.38
C LEU A 231 -27.09 2.26 -16.26
N LEU A 232 -26.20 1.25 -16.34
CA LEU A 232 -25.99 0.27 -15.26
C LEU A 232 -25.12 0.83 -14.14
N SER A 233 -24.30 1.85 -14.38
CA SER A 233 -23.39 2.36 -13.36
C SER A 233 -24.15 2.93 -12.16
N MET A 234 -25.28 3.61 -12.40
CA MET A 234 -26.14 4.21 -11.39
C MET A 234 -27.60 3.86 -11.65
N PHE A 235 -28.06 2.70 -11.16
CA PHE A 235 -29.44 2.27 -11.33
C PHE A 235 -30.29 2.66 -10.12
N SER A 236 -31.17 3.65 -10.28
CA SER A 236 -32.17 4.02 -9.27
C SER A 236 -33.56 3.68 -9.78
N PHE A 237 -34.12 2.56 -9.29
CA PHE A 237 -35.45 2.09 -9.66
C PHE A 237 -36.54 3.13 -9.35
N ILE A 238 -36.38 3.89 -8.26
CA ILE A 238 -37.34 4.89 -7.80
C ILE A 238 -37.35 6.15 -8.69
N CYS A 239 -36.18 6.58 -9.17
CA CYS A 239 -36.09 7.68 -10.13
C CYS A 239 -36.69 7.33 -11.51
N MET A 240 -36.74 6.04 -11.87
CA MET A 240 -37.36 5.57 -13.12
C MET A 240 -38.90 5.59 -13.06
N ILE A 241 -39.50 5.34 -11.88
CA ILE A 241 -40.96 5.30 -11.71
C ILE A 241 -41.59 6.71 -11.75
N ALA A 242 -40.91 7.71 -11.20
CA ALA A 242 -41.43 9.09 -11.14
C ALA A 242 -40.33 10.12 -11.50
N PRO A 243 -39.98 10.25 -12.80
CA PRO A 243 -38.84 11.06 -13.24
C PRO A 243 -38.99 12.57 -13.02
N HIS A 244 -40.22 13.08 -12.88
CA HIS A 244 -40.50 14.51 -12.72
C HIS A 244 -40.63 14.99 -11.27
N ASN A 245 -40.51 14.11 -10.27
CA ASN A 245 -40.66 14.50 -8.87
C ASN A 245 -39.29 14.87 -8.24
N ILE A 246 -39.14 16.16 -7.93
CA ILE A 246 -37.92 16.73 -7.34
C ILE A 246 -37.60 16.11 -5.97
N VAL A 247 -38.61 15.75 -5.18
CA VAL A 247 -38.42 15.15 -3.85
C VAL A 247 -37.85 13.74 -3.96
N PHE A 248 -38.35 12.93 -4.91
CA PHE A 248 -37.79 11.59 -5.13
C PHE A 248 -36.39 11.65 -5.73
N SER A 249 -36.12 12.59 -6.66
CA SER A 249 -34.78 12.80 -7.20
C SER A 249 -33.75 13.20 -6.12
N GLN A 250 -34.16 13.97 -5.11
CA GLN A 250 -33.29 14.33 -3.98
C GLN A 250 -33.05 13.18 -2.99
N ILE A 251 -34.03 12.30 -2.77
CA ILE A 251 -33.90 11.17 -1.84
C ILE A 251 -33.12 10.01 -2.49
N THR A 252 -33.39 9.71 -3.75
CA THR A 252 -32.92 8.48 -4.42
C THR A 252 -32.07 8.73 -5.67
N GLY A 253 -31.72 9.99 -5.96
CA GLY A 253 -30.91 10.35 -7.12
C GLY A 253 -29.41 10.19 -6.88
N ALA A 254 -28.65 10.08 -7.99
CA ALA A 254 -27.20 9.91 -7.98
C ALA A 254 -26.43 11.09 -7.33
N ASN A 255 -27.03 12.29 -7.32
CA ASN A 255 -26.50 13.49 -6.64
C ASN A 255 -27.29 13.84 -5.35
N GLY A 256 -28.17 12.95 -4.90
CA GLY A 256 -29.02 13.10 -3.72
C GLY A 256 -28.55 12.25 -2.53
N LEU A 257 -29.47 11.81 -1.68
CA LEU A 257 -29.17 10.96 -0.50
C LEU A 257 -28.77 9.51 -0.85
N GLY A 258 -28.95 9.06 -2.10
CA GLY A 258 -28.53 7.73 -2.55
C GLY A 258 -29.37 6.55 -2.05
N LEU A 259 -30.53 6.79 -1.41
CA LEU A 259 -31.38 5.72 -0.89
C LEU A 259 -31.98 4.89 -2.03
N GLY A 260 -31.62 3.60 -2.12
CA GLY A 260 -32.12 2.69 -3.15
C GLY A 260 -31.43 2.79 -4.52
N VAL A 261 -30.27 3.46 -4.59
CA VAL A 261 -29.41 3.43 -5.77
C VAL A 261 -28.56 2.17 -5.74
N LEU A 262 -28.66 1.34 -6.78
CA LEU A 262 -27.74 0.24 -7.03
C LEU A 262 -26.60 0.76 -7.91
N GLN A 263 -25.41 0.86 -7.31
CA GLN A 263 -24.19 1.23 -8.01
C GLN A 263 -23.39 -0.04 -8.31
N PHE A 264 -23.07 -0.26 -9.58
CA PHE A 264 -22.39 -1.48 -10.05
C PHE A 264 -20.89 -1.26 -10.36
N ASP A 265 -20.39 -0.04 -10.09
CA ASP A 265 -19.00 0.44 -10.23
C ASP A 265 -18.52 1.04 -8.89
#